data_AF-A0A450SGZ3-F1
#
_entry.id   AF-A0A450SGZ3-F1
#
_cell.length_a   1.000
_cell.length_b   1.000
_cell.length_c   1.000
_cell.angle_alpha   90.00
_cell.angle_beta   90.00
_cell.angle_gamma   90.00
#
_symmetry.space_group_name_H-M   'P 1'
#
loop_
_entity.id
_entity.type
_entity.pdbx_description
1 polymer ?
#
loop_
_entity_poly.entity_id
_entity_poly.type
_entity_poly.pdbx_seq_one_letter_code
_entity_poly.pdbx_strand_id
1 'polypeptide(L)'
;FLKDPLFMASTLFLKSPKRIMALMMIMTLCLLVYAALEYRIRETLKTHNQTFPNQKGKLITNPTARWVFQFFGGIHVLIVDRIHPLVLNLNENHLSLLRLLGPQYEKLYSNSR
;
A
#
# COMPACT_ATOMS: atom_id res chain seq x y z
N PHE A 1 -12.38 9.29 4.15
CA PHE A 1 -11.00 9.71 4.40
C PHE A 1 -10.92 10.69 5.58
N LEU A 2 -11.52 11.88 5.54
CA LEU A 2 -11.59 12.83 6.69
C LEU A 2 -12.18 12.24 7.98
N LYS A 3 -13.24 11.44 7.87
CA LYS A 3 -13.89 10.76 9.00
C LYS A 3 -13.33 9.36 9.25
N ASP A 4 -12.26 8.99 8.55
CA ASP A 4 -11.68 7.66 8.71
C ASP A 4 -10.91 7.61 10.04
N PRO A 5 -11.18 6.63 10.92
CA PRO A 5 -10.47 6.53 12.20
C PRO A 5 -8.95 6.38 12.04
N LEU A 6 -8.47 5.80 10.93
CA LEU A 6 -7.04 5.71 10.61
C LEU A 6 -6.41 7.07 10.29
N PHE A 7 -7.21 8.05 9.86
CA PHE A 7 -6.72 9.38 9.51
C PHE A 7 -6.54 10.29 10.74
N MET A 8 -6.86 9.80 11.95
CA MET A 8 -6.68 10.49 13.24
C MET A 8 -7.07 11.99 13.20
N ALA A 9 -8.06 12.37 12.39
CA ALA A 9 -8.44 13.78 12.24
C ALA A 9 -8.88 14.41 13.55
N SER A 10 -9.36 13.59 14.50
CA SER A 10 -9.72 14.00 15.84
C SER A 10 -8.52 14.45 16.70
N THR A 11 -7.29 14.00 16.40
CA THR A 11 -6.07 14.46 17.09
C THR A 11 -5.53 15.77 16.50
N LEU A 12 -5.93 16.10 15.27
CA LEU A 12 -5.56 17.34 14.61
C LEU A 12 -6.48 18.46 15.11
N PHE A 13 -5.98 19.30 16.03
CA PHE A 13 -6.71 20.46 16.55
C PHE A 13 -6.89 21.57 15.49
N LEU A 14 -7.83 21.39 14.57
CA LEU A 14 -8.10 22.32 13.47
C LEU A 14 -9.01 23.48 13.92
N LYS A 15 -8.48 24.40 14.74
CA LYS A 15 -9.25 25.55 15.25
C LYS A 15 -9.33 26.73 14.27
N SER A 16 -8.34 26.89 13.37
CA SER A 16 -8.29 28.03 12.46
C SER A 16 -8.61 27.63 11.01
N PRO A 17 -9.33 28.48 10.23
CA PRO A 17 -9.64 28.22 8.83
C PRO A 17 -8.41 27.91 7.98
N LYS A 18 -7.28 28.58 8.25
CA LYS A 18 -5.99 28.34 7.56
C LYS A 18 -5.51 26.89 7.71
N ARG A 19 -5.61 26.32 8.92
CA ARG A 19 -5.18 24.93 9.18
C ARG A 19 -6.10 23.92 8.52
N ILE A 20 -7.41 24.20 8.47
CA ILE A 20 -8.38 23.37 7.77
C ILE A 20 -8.05 23.34 6.27
N MET A 21 -7.80 24.50 5.65
CA MET A 21 -7.43 24.58 4.23
C MET A 21 -6.13 23.84 3.92
N ALA A 22 -5.10 24.02 4.75
CA ALA A 22 -3.84 23.29 4.60
C ALA A 22 -4.05 21.77 4.68
N LEU A 23 -4.83 21.30 5.65
CA LEU A 23 -5.13 19.88 5.76
C LEU A 23 -5.92 19.38 4.54
N MET A 24 -6.93 20.12 4.08
CA MET A 24 -7.71 19.76 2.89
C MET A 24 -6.82 19.57 1.66
N MET A 25 -5.85 20.47 1.44
CA MET A 25 -4.90 20.34 0.32
C MET A 25 -4.00 19.11 0.45
N ILE A 26 -3.49 18.81 1.65
CA ILE A 26 -2.69 17.61 1.88
C ILE A 26 -3.53 16.36 1.62
N MET A 27 -4.79 16.36 2.06
CA MET A 27 -5.69 15.23 1.88
C MET A 27 -6.08 14.99 0.44
N THR A 28 -6.34 16.05 -0.34
CA THR A 28 -6.62 15.90 -1.77
C THR A 28 -5.40 15.36 -2.50
N LEU A 29 -4.19 15.81 -2.15
CA LEU A 29 -2.94 15.25 -2.69
C LEU A 29 -2.79 13.77 -2.33
N CYS A 30 -3.03 13.38 -1.07
CA CYS A 30 -2.99 11.97 -0.68
C CYS A 30 -3.99 11.14 -1.50
N LEU A 31 -5.23 11.61 -1.64
CA LEU A 31 -6.26 10.91 -2.43
C LEU A 31 -5.85 10.75 -3.90
N LEU A 32 -5.23 11.78 -4.49
CA LEU A 32 -4.71 11.71 -5.85
C LEU A 32 -3.64 10.63 -5.97
N VAL A 33 -2.69 10.56 -5.03
CA VAL A 33 -1.65 9.52 -5.01
C VAL A 33 -2.27 8.14 -4.86
N TYR A 34 -3.25 7.96 -3.95
CA TYR A 34 -3.96 6.69 -3.80
C TYR A 34 -4.69 6.27 -5.08
N ALA A 35 -5.37 7.21 -5.76
CA ALA A 35 -6.07 6.94 -7.01
C ALA A 35 -5.09 6.56 -8.13
N ALA A 36 -3.95 7.25 -8.24
CA ALA A 36 -2.91 6.94 -9.22
C ALA A 36 -2.31 5.55 -8.99
N LEU A 37 -2.02 5.19 -7.73
CA LEU A 37 -1.52 3.86 -7.38
C LEU A 37 -2.55 2.77 -7.68
N GLU A 38 -3.81 3.00 -7.30
CA GLU A 38 -4.92 2.07 -7.57
C GLU A 38 -5.12 1.85 -9.06
N TYR A 39 -5.07 2.92 -9.86
CA TYR A 39 -5.12 2.83 -11.31
C TYR A 39 -3.97 1.98 -11.86
N ARG A 40 -2.73 2.27 -11.48
CA ARG A 40 -1.55 1.51 -11.94
C ARG A 40 -1.65 0.02 -11.59
N ILE A 41 -2.01 -0.30 -10.35
CA ILE A 41 -2.14 -1.70 -9.90
C ILE A 41 -3.21 -2.43 -10.73
N ARG A 42 -4.39 -1.81 -10.91
CA ARG A 42 -5.48 -2.41 -11.68
C ARG A 42 -5.15 -2.56 -13.15
N GLU A 43 -4.48 -1.58 -13.73
CA GLU A 43 -4.02 -1.64 -15.12
C GLU A 43 -3.03 -2.79 -15.32
N THR A 44 -2.02 -2.91 -14.45
CA THR A 44 -1.06 -4.02 -14.49
C THR A 44 -1.75 -5.38 -14.34
N LEU A 45 -2.67 -5.54 -13.38
CA LEU A 45 -3.42 -6.78 -13.19
C LEU A 45 -4.26 -7.12 -14.41
N LYS A 46 -4.92 -6.12 -15.02
CA LYS A 46 -5.74 -6.30 -16.22
C LYS A 46 -4.89 -6.71 -17.43
N THR A 47 -3.77 -6.02 -17.67
CA THR A 47 -2.85 -6.32 -18.79
C THR A 47 -2.28 -7.73 -18.72
N HIS A 48 -2.07 -8.25 -17.51
CA HIS A 48 -1.55 -9.60 -17.29
C HIS A 48 -2.63 -10.66 -16.99
N ASN A 49 -3.92 -10.31 -17.04
CA ASN A 49 -5.06 -11.17 -16.66
C ASN A 49 -4.88 -11.85 -15.29
N GLN A 50 -4.31 -11.12 -14.34
CA GLN A 50 -4.06 -11.58 -12.97
C GLN A 50 -5.11 -11.06 -12.01
N THR A 51 -5.21 -11.73 -10.86
CA THR A 51 -6.14 -11.36 -9.79
C THR A 51 -5.39 -11.19 -8.47
N PHE A 52 -6.01 -10.44 -7.56
CA PHE A 52 -5.49 -10.21 -6.21
C PHE A 52 -6.56 -10.57 -5.18
N PRO A 53 -6.23 -11.23 -4.06
CA PRO A 53 -7.21 -11.54 -3.03
C PRO A 53 -7.78 -10.26 -2.42
N ASN A 54 -9.07 -10.23 -2.11
CA ASN A 54 -9.69 -9.16 -1.32
C ASN A 54 -9.60 -9.44 0.20
N GLN A 55 -10.19 -8.57 1.03
CA GLN A 55 -10.22 -8.75 2.50
C GLN A 55 -10.87 -10.06 2.99
N LYS A 56 -11.70 -10.70 2.15
CA LYS A 56 -12.34 -12.00 2.41
C LYS A 56 -11.63 -13.16 1.71
N GLY A 57 -10.47 -12.93 1.10
CA GLY A 57 -9.71 -13.92 0.33
C GLY A 57 -10.23 -14.20 -1.08
N LYS A 58 -11.33 -13.57 -1.53
CA LYS A 58 -11.85 -13.75 -2.89
C LYS A 58 -10.95 -13.03 -3.89
N LEU A 59 -10.57 -13.74 -4.95
CA LEU A 59 -9.79 -13.18 -6.05
C LEU A 59 -10.60 -12.15 -6.83
N ILE A 60 -10.04 -10.94 -6.97
CA ILE A 60 -10.64 -9.80 -7.68
C ILE A 60 -9.62 -9.14 -8.61
N THR A 61 -10.10 -8.47 -9.65
CA THR A 61 -9.27 -7.71 -10.61
C THR A 61 -9.16 -6.23 -10.26
N ASN A 62 -9.97 -5.75 -9.31
CA ASN A 62 -10.11 -4.34 -8.96
C ASN A 62 -9.78 -4.05 -7.48
N PRO A 63 -8.61 -4.47 -6.95
CA PRO A 63 -8.25 -4.17 -5.57
C PRO A 63 -8.14 -2.66 -5.35
N THR A 64 -8.35 -2.20 -4.12
CA THR A 64 -8.08 -0.81 -3.75
C THR A 64 -6.64 -0.66 -3.30
N ALA A 65 -6.01 0.49 -3.57
CA ALA A 65 -4.63 0.72 -3.11
C ALA A 65 -4.52 0.61 -1.59
N ARG A 66 -5.54 1.07 -0.85
CA ARG A 66 -5.65 0.88 0.59
C ARG A 66 -5.56 -0.59 1.00
N TRP A 67 -6.33 -1.46 0.36
CA TRP A 67 -6.32 -2.87 0.69
C TRP A 67 -4.97 -3.50 0.38
N VAL A 68 -4.37 -3.16 -0.76
CA VAL A 68 -3.02 -3.63 -1.11
C VAL A 68 -2.02 -3.25 -0.02
N PHE A 69 -2.01 -2.00 0.46
CA PHE A 69 -1.13 -1.60 1.56
C PHE A 69 -1.40 -2.34 2.87
N GLN A 70 -2.67 -2.60 3.20
CA GLN A 70 -3.03 -3.39 4.37
C GLN A 70 -2.57 -4.85 4.25
N PHE A 71 -2.69 -5.43 3.04
CA PHE A 71 -2.26 -6.81 2.77
C PHE A 71 -0.75 -6.98 2.95
N PHE A 72 0.04 -5.99 2.51
CA PHE A 72 1.48 -5.92 2.76
C PHE A 72 1.83 -5.54 4.21
N GLY A 73 0.84 -5.15 5.01
CA GLY A 73 1.01 -4.89 6.43
C GLY A 73 1.34 -6.18 7.18
N GLY A 74 2.46 -6.20 7.89
CA GLY A 74 2.96 -7.39 8.58
C GLY A 74 4.08 -8.12 7.85
N ILE A 75 4.58 -7.59 6.73
CA ILE A 75 5.90 -7.94 6.23
C ILE A 75 6.94 -7.26 7.13
N HIS A 76 7.83 -8.05 7.71
CA HIS A 76 8.83 -7.57 8.66
C HIS A 76 10.25 -7.86 8.17
N VAL A 77 11.19 -6.98 8.45
CA VAL A 77 12.62 -7.23 8.21
C VAL A 77 13.26 -7.58 9.56
N LEU A 78 13.72 -8.82 9.69
CA LEU A 78 14.49 -9.29 10.84
C LEU A 78 15.97 -9.14 10.52
N ILE A 79 16.74 -8.47 11.38
CA ILE A 79 18.19 -8.36 11.20
C ILE A 79 18.86 -9.37 12.14
N VAL A 80 19.45 -10.42 11.58
CA VAL A 80 20.23 -11.42 12.35
C VAL A 80 21.70 -11.02 12.33
N ASP A 81 22.32 -11.00 13.52
CA ASP A 81 23.73 -10.69 13.74
C ASP A 81 24.23 -9.38 13.09
N ARG A 82 23.33 -8.39 12.95
CA ARG A 82 23.59 -7.06 12.35
C ARG A 82 24.03 -7.07 10.88
N ILE A 83 24.05 -8.23 10.22
CA ILE A 83 24.61 -8.39 8.87
C ILE A 83 23.58 -8.96 7.89
N HIS A 84 22.63 -9.77 8.36
CA HIS A 84 21.71 -10.50 7.47
C HIS A 84 20.26 -10.03 7.68
N PRO A 85 19.75 -9.12 6.83
CA PRO A 85 18.34 -8.75 6.82
C PRO A 85 17.50 -9.86 6.17
N LEU A 86 16.65 -10.51 6.95
CA LEU A 86 15.70 -11.53 6.53
C LEU A 86 14.30 -10.92 6.41
N VAL A 87 13.65 -11.07 5.25
CA VAL A 87 12.25 -10.60 5.09
C VAL A 87 11.27 -11.72 5.45
N LEU A 88 10.46 -11.47 6.48
CA LEU A 88 9.47 -12.38 7.03
C LEU A 88 8.07 -12.10 6.47
N ASN A 89 7.24 -13.14 6.45
CA ASN A 89 5.80 -13.06 6.13
C ASN A 89 5.48 -12.60 4.69
N LEU A 90 6.44 -12.74 3.77
CA LEU A 90 6.18 -12.69 2.33
C LEU A 90 5.42 -13.94 1.88
N ASN A 91 4.41 -13.75 1.04
CA ASN A 91 3.57 -14.82 0.50
C ASN A 91 3.59 -14.73 -1.03
N GLU A 92 3.17 -15.78 -1.72
CA GLU A 92 3.10 -15.86 -3.19
C GLU A 92 2.26 -14.73 -3.79
N ASN A 93 1.18 -14.33 -3.13
CA ASN A 93 0.36 -13.18 -3.58
C ASN A 93 1.13 -11.85 -3.53
N HIS A 94 2.03 -11.68 -2.55
CA HIS A 94 2.91 -10.52 -2.48
C HIS A 94 3.92 -10.53 -3.62
N LEU A 95 4.60 -11.66 -3.81
CA LEU A 95 5.61 -11.85 -4.86
C LEU A 95 5.01 -11.69 -6.26
N SER A 96 3.82 -12.27 -6.49
CA SER A 96 3.09 -12.13 -7.75
C SER A 96 2.82 -10.66 -8.06
N LEU A 97 2.26 -9.90 -7.11
CA LEU A 97 2.02 -8.47 -7.34
C LEU A 97 3.32 -7.68 -7.55
N LEU A 98 4.36 -7.94 -6.77
CA LEU A 98 5.65 -7.24 -6.89
C LEU A 98 6.30 -7.48 -8.27
N ARG A 99 6.29 -8.72 -8.76
CA ARG A 99 6.80 -9.08 -10.09
C ARG A 99 6.04 -8.38 -11.21
N LEU A 100 4.72 -8.33 -11.09
CA LEU A 100 3.86 -7.66 -12.07
C LEU A 100 4.12 -6.14 -12.11
N LEU A 101 4.37 -5.52 -10.95
CA LEU A 101 4.68 -4.09 -10.88
C LEU A 101 6.09 -3.75 -11.39
N GLY A 102 7.01 -4.71 -11.35
CA GLY A 102 8.33 -4.64 -11.96
C GLY A 102 9.50 -4.86 -10.98
N PRO A 103 10.73 -5.03 -11.51
CA PRO A 103 11.90 -5.48 -10.74
C PRO A 103 12.33 -4.50 -9.64
N GLN A 104 12.05 -3.21 -9.84
CA GLN A 104 12.32 -2.17 -8.84
C GLN A 104 11.53 -2.38 -7.54
N TYR A 105 10.32 -2.94 -7.63
CA TYR A 105 9.51 -3.25 -6.45
C TYR A 105 10.01 -4.52 -5.78
N GLU A 106 10.33 -5.56 -6.55
CA GLU A 106 10.91 -6.80 -6.02
C GLU A 106 12.25 -6.56 -5.31
N LYS A 107 13.09 -5.65 -5.82
CA LYS A 107 14.37 -5.28 -5.19
C LYS A 107 14.22 -4.77 -3.75
N LEU A 108 13.12 -4.06 -3.45
CA LEU A 108 12.86 -3.56 -2.09
C LEU A 108 12.59 -4.67 -1.08
N TYR A 109 12.14 -5.85 -1.55
CA TYR A 109 11.73 -6.98 -0.71
C TYR A 109 12.66 -8.21 -0.84
N SER A 110 13.64 -8.18 -1.76
CA SER A 110 14.48 -9.34 -2.10
C SER A 110 15.87 -9.36 -1.44
N ASN A 111 16.20 -8.35 -0.62
CA ASN A 111 17.52 -8.19 0.03
C ASN A 111 17.82 -9.23 1.15
N SER A 112 17.23 -10.42 1.06
CA SER A 112 17.22 -11.47 2.08
C SER A 112 17.75 -12.82 1.55
N ARG A 113 18.60 -12.81 0.53
CA ARG A 113 19.30 -14.01 0.05
C ARG A 113 20.80 -13.85 0.14
#